data_AF-A0A6I0BMR8-F1
#
_entry.id   AF-A0A6I0BMR8-F1
#
_cell.length_a   1.000
_cell.length_b   1.000
_cell.length_c   1.000
_cell.angle_alpha   90.00
_cell.angle_beta   90.00
_cell.angle_gamma   90.00
#
_symmetry.space_group_name_H-M   'P 1'
#
loop_
_entity.id
_entity.type
_entity.pdbx_description
1 polymer ?
#
loop_
_entity_poly.entity_id
_entity_poly.type
_entity_poly.pdbx_seq_one_letter_code
_entity_poly.pdbx_strand_id
1 'polypeptide(L)'
;MKHIIKDVLMNYFKEIHTLVVEEELHKNSWHTDLHYKIVVNGDRYSARFINSDRTSNPAFGTLSNEQLKEQVRFTYYLREHGIPFMQIKENRAGESF
;
A
#
# COMPACT_ATOMS: atom_id res chain seq x y z
N MET A 1 13.54 7.56 -5.61
CA MET A 1 12.66 6.50 -5.10
C MET A 1 12.86 6.19 -3.62
N LYS A 2 14.06 5.75 -3.18
CA LYS A 2 14.33 5.50 -1.75
C LYS A 2 13.99 6.69 -0.84
N HIS A 3 14.25 7.92 -1.28
CA HIS A 3 13.89 9.14 -0.55
C HIS A 3 12.36 9.29 -0.39
N ILE A 4 11.59 9.18 -1.49
CA ILE A 4 10.13 9.25 -1.46
C ILE A 4 9.53 8.19 -0.53
N ILE A 5 10.02 6.95 -0.61
CA ILE A 5 9.58 5.87 0.30
C ILE A 5 9.86 6.26 1.75
N LYS A 6 11.08 6.72 2.05
CA LYS A 6 11.44 7.16 3.41
C LYS A 6 10.52 8.27 3.91
N ASP A 7 10.29 9.30 3.10
CA ASP A 7 9.48 10.47 3.48
C ASP A 7 8.03 10.08 3.79
N VAL A 8 7.45 9.20 2.96
CA VAL A 8 6.08 8.69 3.20
C VAL A 8 6.03 7.80 4.44
N LEU A 9 7.01 6.91 4.64
CA LEU A 9 7.03 6.01 5.80
C LEU A 9 7.17 6.75 7.13
N MET A 10 7.70 7.98 7.17
CA MET A 10 7.74 8.79 8.40
C MET A 10 6.34 9.07 8.97
N ASN A 11 5.29 8.98 8.14
CA ASN A 11 3.90 9.10 8.60
C ASN A 11 3.31 7.79 9.13
N TYR A 12 3.99 6.65 8.98
CA TYR A 12 3.50 5.33 9.41
C TYR A 12 4.31 4.74 10.57
N PHE A 13 5.52 5.24 10.80
CA PHE A 13 6.42 4.75 11.84
C PHE A 13 6.85 5.91 12.73
N LYS A 14 6.85 5.70 14.05
CA LYS A 14 7.35 6.68 15.01
C LYS A 14 8.85 6.92 14.82
N GLU A 15 9.60 5.84 14.60
CA GLU A 15 11.05 5.83 14.40
C GLU A 15 11.42 4.80 13.31
N ILE A 16 12.31 5.18 12.40
CA ILE A 16 12.84 4.32 11.34
C ILE A 16 14.36 4.26 11.50
N HIS A 17 14.85 3.16 12.07
CA HIS A 17 16.27 2.88 12.29
C HIS A 17 16.89 2.25 11.04
N THR A 18 16.17 1.33 10.41
CA THR A 18 16.59 0.66 9.18
C THR A 18 15.46 0.66 8.15
N LEU A 19 15.81 0.91 6.89
CA LEU A 19 14.92 0.81 5.75
C LEU A 19 15.68 0.14 4.60
N VAL A 20 15.20 -1.04 4.19
CA VAL A 20 15.71 -1.77 3.02
C VAL A 20 14.56 -1.95 2.04
N VAL A 21 14.80 -1.64 0.77
CA VAL A 21 13.90 -2.05 -0.32
C VAL A 21 14.44 -3.37 -0.85
N GLU A 22 13.74 -4.47 -0.56
CA GLU A 22 14.15 -5.82 -0.98
C GLU A 22 13.89 -6.03 -2.47
N GLU A 23 12.74 -5.58 -2.97
CA GLU A 23 12.29 -5.85 -4.34
C GLU A 23 11.30 -4.78 -4.84
N GLU A 24 11.38 -4.45 -6.13
CA GLU A 24 10.33 -3.73 -6.86
C GLU A 24 9.45 -4.75 -7.58
N LEU A 25 8.17 -4.80 -7.21
CA LEU A 25 7.19 -5.75 -7.73
C LEU A 25 6.48 -5.19 -8.96
N HIS A 26 6.03 -6.10 -9.84
CA HIS A 26 5.13 -5.80 -10.95
C HIS A 26 5.63 -4.69 -11.90
N LYS A 27 6.94 -4.64 -12.13
CA LYS A 27 7.56 -3.73 -13.10
C LYS A 27 6.90 -3.91 -14.47
N ASN A 28 6.41 -2.81 -15.05
CA ASN A 28 5.64 -2.77 -16.31
C ASN A 28 4.22 -3.38 -16.25
N SER A 29 3.61 -3.51 -15.07
CA SER A 29 2.22 -4.00 -14.95
C SER A 29 1.16 -2.96 -15.31
N TRP A 30 -0.04 -3.47 -15.59
CA TRP A 30 -1.19 -2.76 -16.15
C TRP A 30 -1.69 -1.55 -15.35
N HIS A 31 -1.44 -1.53 -14.04
CA HIS A 31 -1.94 -0.49 -13.13
C HIS A 31 -0.95 0.68 -12.94
N THR A 32 0.27 0.64 -13.50
CA THR A 32 1.31 1.69 -13.40
C THR A 32 1.73 2.12 -11.99
N ASP A 33 1.10 1.56 -10.95
CA ASP A 33 1.49 1.72 -9.56
C ASP A 33 2.92 1.28 -9.31
N LEU A 34 3.58 1.97 -8.37
CA LEU A 34 4.87 1.56 -7.88
C LEU A 34 4.68 0.67 -6.66
N HIS A 35 5.16 -0.58 -6.72
CA HIS A 35 4.95 -1.57 -5.66
C HIS A 35 6.29 -2.13 -5.19
N TYR A 36 6.53 -2.13 -3.89
CA TYR A 36 7.79 -2.53 -3.30
C TYR A 36 7.59 -3.50 -2.13
N LYS A 37 8.48 -4.49 -2.02
CA LYS A 37 8.73 -5.19 -0.76
C LYS A 37 9.79 -4.41 0.00
N ILE A 38 9.47 -4.04 1.23
CA ILE A 38 10.36 -3.26 2.09
C ILE A 38 10.53 -3.96 3.44
N VAL A 39 11.67 -3.73 4.07
CA VAL A 39 11.95 -4.09 5.46
C VAL A 39 12.15 -2.81 6.24
N VAL A 40 11.33 -2.60 7.28
CA VAL A 40 11.42 -1.45 8.17
C VAL A 40 11.68 -1.97 9.59
N ASN A 41 12.80 -1.58 10.18
CA ASN A 41 13.21 -2.03 11.53
C ASN A 41 13.24 -3.56 11.71
N GLY A 42 13.47 -4.32 10.63
CA GLY A 42 13.50 -5.79 10.63
C GLY A 42 12.19 -6.47 10.22
N ASP A 43 11.07 -5.74 10.20
CA ASP A 43 9.76 -6.26 9.79
C ASP A 43 9.49 -6.03 8.31
N ARG A 44 8.87 -7.01 7.65
CA ARG A 44 8.53 -6.97 6.22
C ARG A 44 7.18 -6.33 5.97
N TYR A 45 7.14 -5.44 4.98
CA TYR A 45 5.93 -4.77 4.51
C TYR A 45 5.86 -4.74 3.00
N SER A 46 4.65 -4.56 2.49
CA SER A 46 4.37 -4.20 1.11
C SER A 46 4.01 -2.70 1.06
N ALA A 47 4.74 -1.92 0.28
CA ALA A 47 4.44 -0.51 0.05
C ALA A 47 3.99 -0.30 -1.40
N ARG A 48 2.77 0.23 -1.59
CA ARG A 48 2.19 0.52 -2.90
C ARG A 48 1.87 2.00 -3.03
N PHE A 49 2.45 2.65 -4.03
CA PHE A 49 2.18 4.03 -4.39
C PHE A 49 1.29 4.02 -5.62
N ILE A 50 0.05 4.45 -5.43
CA ILE A 50 -0.98 4.35 -6.45
C ILE A 50 -0.85 5.55 -7.39
N ASN A 51 -0.83 5.29 -8.71
CA ASN A 51 -0.70 6.35 -9.70
C ASN A 51 -1.91 7.29 -9.66
N SER A 52 -1.73 8.58 -9.98
CA SER A 52 -2.82 9.53 -10.16
C SER A 52 -3.57 9.29 -11.47
N ASP A 53 -2.85 8.95 -12.55
CA ASP A 53 -3.43 8.58 -13.84
C ASP A 53 -3.76 7.09 -13.85
N ARG A 54 -4.96 6.75 -13.36
CA ARG A 54 -5.38 5.36 -13.24
C ARG A 54 -6.13 4.92 -14.48
N THR A 55 -5.69 3.81 -15.06
CA THR A 55 -6.35 3.15 -16.18
C THR A 55 -7.74 2.68 -15.75
N SER A 56 -8.76 3.02 -16.54
CA SER A 56 -10.12 2.49 -16.36
C SER A 56 -10.08 0.97 -16.53
N ASN A 57 -10.61 0.24 -15.56
CA ASN A 57 -10.75 -1.20 -15.64
C ASN A 57 -12.13 -1.55 -16.23
N PRO A 58 -12.24 -2.42 -17.24
CA PRO A 58 -13.53 -2.78 -17.84
C PRO A 58 -14.58 -3.32 -16.85
N ALA A 59 -14.15 -3.98 -15.77
CA ALA A 59 -15.03 -4.55 -14.75
C ALA A 59 -15.38 -3.56 -13.62
N PHE A 60 -14.52 -2.57 -13.36
CA PHE A 60 -14.64 -1.68 -12.19
C PHE A 60 -14.76 -0.18 -12.55
N GLY A 61 -14.70 0.16 -13.84
CA GLY A 61 -14.66 1.53 -14.33
C GLY A 61 -13.40 2.28 -13.90
N THR A 62 -13.53 3.60 -13.73
CA THR A 62 -12.44 4.46 -13.25
C THR A 62 -12.14 4.18 -11.78
N LEU A 63 -10.90 3.74 -11.49
CA LEU A 63 -10.38 3.48 -10.15
C LEU A 63 -10.29 4.75 -9.29
N SER A 64 -11.41 5.26 -8.81
CA SER A 64 -11.48 6.46 -7.96
C SER A 64 -10.91 6.23 -6.57
N ASN A 65 -10.66 7.30 -5.80
CA ASN A 65 -10.25 7.18 -4.40
C ASN A 65 -11.32 6.48 -3.54
N GLU A 66 -12.60 6.65 -3.84
CA GLU A 66 -13.68 5.95 -3.13
C GLU A 66 -13.62 4.44 -3.38
N GLN A 67 -13.32 4.01 -4.60
CA GLN A 67 -13.15 2.58 -4.88
C GLN A 67 -11.95 1.99 -4.13
N LEU A 68 -10.87 2.74 -3.96
CA LEU A 68 -9.73 2.29 -3.14
C LEU A 68 -10.08 2.19 -1.66
N LYS A 69 -10.83 3.16 -1.12
CA LYS A 69 -11.34 3.10 0.26
C LYS A 69 -12.22 1.87 0.45
N GLU A 70 -13.08 1.55 -0.51
CA GLU A 70 -13.91 0.34 -0.46
C GLU A 70 -13.07 -0.95 -0.57
N GLN A 71 -12.00 -0.97 -1.37
CA GLN A 71 -11.06 -2.10 -1.37
C GLN A 71 -10.39 -2.27 0.00
N VAL A 72 -9.96 -1.18 0.63
CA VAL A 72 -9.39 -1.20 1.99
C VAL A 72 -10.42 -1.72 3.00
N ARG A 73 -11.67 -1.21 2.96
CA ARG A 73 -12.75 -1.69 3.84
C ARG A 73 -13.05 -3.16 3.66
N PHE A 74 -13.05 -3.64 2.42
CA PHE A 74 -13.28 -5.05 2.14
C PHE A 74 -12.19 -5.94 2.74
N THR A 75 -10.94 -5.46 2.86
CA THR A 75 -9.89 -6.21 3.56
C THR A 75 -10.21 -6.42 5.04
N TYR A 76 -10.86 -5.46 5.71
CA TYR A 76 -11.31 -5.61 7.09
C TYR A 76 -12.43 -6.63 7.19
N TYR A 77 -13.44 -6.54 6.32
CA TYR A 77 -14.55 -7.49 6.27
C TYR A 77 -14.06 -8.94 6.15
N LEU A 78 -13.13 -9.21 5.22
CA LEU A 78 -12.56 -10.56 5.06
C LEU A 78 -11.91 -11.08 6.34
N ARG A 79 -11.12 -10.23 7.01
CA ARG A 79 -10.42 -10.60 8.25
C ARG A 79 -11.37 -10.82 9.42
N GLU A 80 -12.40 -9.99 9.56
CA GLU A 80 -13.45 -10.14 10.57
C GLU A 80 -14.20 -11.47 10.42
N HIS A 81 -14.27 -12.01 9.20
CA HIS A 81 -14.89 -13.30 8.89
C HIS A 81 -13.89 -14.46 8.87
N GLY A 82 -12.71 -14.27 9.48
CA GLY A 82 -11.72 -15.33 9.67
C GLY A 82 -10.93 -15.71 8.41
N ILE A 83 -11.05 -14.94 7.32
CA ILE A 83 -10.29 -15.18 6.09
C ILE A 83 -8.91 -14.53 6.24
N PRO A 84 -7.81 -15.31 6.14
CA PRO A 84 -6.46 -14.75 6.17
C PRO A 84 -6.25 -13.84 4.97
N PHE A 85 -6.18 -12.54 5.21
CA PHE A 85 -6.00 -11.53 4.17
C PHE A 85 -5.03 -10.44 4.63
N MET A 86 -4.63 -9.57 3.70
CA MET A 86 -3.65 -8.52 3.98
C MET A 86 -4.11 -7.59 5.11
N GLN A 87 -3.17 -7.18 5.96
CA GLN A 87 -3.41 -6.19 7.00
C GLN A 87 -2.85 -4.85 6.54
N ILE A 88 -3.69 -3.81 6.58
CA ILE A 88 -3.26 -2.46 6.25
C ILE A 88 -2.56 -1.86 7.47
N LYS A 89 -1.38 -1.27 7.26
CA LYS A 89 -0.70 -0.50 8.29
C LYS A 89 -1.31 0.89 8.31
N GLU A 90 -1.93 1.26 9.41
CA GLU A 90 -2.45 2.61 9.62
C GLU A 90 -1.31 3.62 9.74
N ASN A 91 -1.58 4.85 9.28
CA ASN A 91 -0.70 5.97 9.53
C ASN A 91 -0.73 6.37 11.02
N ARG A 92 0.10 7.32 11.42
CA ARG A 92 0.19 7.79 12.81
C ARG A 92 -1.07 8.50 13.33
N ALA A 93 -2.00 8.87 12.45
CA ALA A 93 -3.32 9.39 12.80
C ALA A 93 -4.39 8.30 12.94
N GLY A 94 -4.04 7.03 12.70
CA GLY A 94 -4.99 5.91 12.71
C GLY A 94 -5.77 5.75 11.41
N GLU A 95 -5.36 6.42 10.33
CA GLU A 95 -6.04 6.35 9.04
C GLU A 95 -5.38 5.29 8.15
N SER A 96 -6.20 4.54 7.43
CA SER A 96 -5.77 3.49 6.50
C SER A 96 -5.76 3.93 5.03
N PHE A 97 -6.28 5.12 4.74
CA PHE A 97 -6.30 5.77 3.43
C PHE A 97 -6.31 7.29 3.58
#